data_AF-A0A959H701-F1
#
_entry.id   AF-A0A959H701-F1
#
_cell.length_a   1.000
_cell.length_b   1.000
_cell.length_c   1.000
_cell.angle_alpha   90.00
_cell.angle_beta   90.00
_cell.angle_gamma   90.00
#
_symmetry.space_group_name_H-M   'P 1'
#
loop_
_entity.id
_entity.type
_entity.pdbx_description
1 polymer ?
#
loop_
_entity_poly.entity_id
_entity_poly.type
_entity_poly.pdbx_seq_one_letter_code
_entity_poly.pdbx_strand_id
1 'polypeptide(L)'
;KKNRLLLELLVPIAKTYPTEKGREAVDNGLQVLGGYGYCSDFVLQQYLRDIRIMAIYEGTTGIQSLDLLGRKATMDNGKAVQLLAEEMQRTIEQATTFDELKPYARQLADKMGLSQKVLKFLLSFAAKGEYERFLADATVFMDFFSTLVLGWLWLDMAAVAKRELVSGNTAYTPDFYESKIHAMRFFFKYELPKMEGLAPTLMSEEVLTILEEKEVIA
;
A
#
# COMPACT_ATOMS: atom_id res chain seq x y z
N LYS A 1 9.85 -19.82 -9.46
CA LYS A 1 8.40 -19.79 -9.15
C LYS A 1 8.06 -18.67 -8.13
N LYS A 2 8.68 -18.63 -6.94
CA LYS A 2 8.48 -17.58 -5.91
C LYS A 2 8.52 -16.13 -6.43
N ASN A 3 9.65 -15.72 -7.02
CA ASN A 3 9.84 -14.32 -7.46
C ASN A 3 8.80 -13.87 -8.49
N ARG A 4 8.35 -14.78 -9.37
CA ARG A 4 7.29 -14.49 -10.34
C ARG A 4 5.97 -14.18 -9.63
N LEU A 5 5.57 -14.99 -8.64
CA LEU A 5 4.32 -14.76 -7.90
C LEU A 5 4.34 -13.44 -7.12
N LEU A 6 5.48 -13.12 -6.48
CA LEU A 6 5.65 -11.83 -5.80
C LEU A 6 5.60 -10.66 -6.79
N LEU A 7 6.30 -10.77 -7.92
CA LEU A 7 6.29 -9.75 -8.96
C LEU A 7 4.85 -9.48 -9.44
N GLU A 8 4.12 -10.54 -9.80
CA GLU A 8 2.75 -10.44 -10.28
C GLU A 8 1.80 -9.81 -9.24
N LEU A 9 2.00 -10.09 -7.95
CA LEU A 9 1.23 -9.48 -6.86
C LEU A 9 1.56 -8.00 -6.66
N LEU A 10 2.84 -7.62 -6.80
CA LEU A 10 3.31 -6.27 -6.52
C LEU A 10 3.15 -5.32 -7.70
N VAL A 11 3.04 -5.80 -8.94
CA VAL A 11 2.90 -4.95 -10.14
C VAL A 11 1.72 -3.98 -10.05
N PRO A 12 0.48 -4.39 -9.69
CA PRO A 12 -0.63 -3.45 -9.57
C PRO A 12 -0.38 -2.35 -8.52
N ILE A 13 0.30 -2.69 -7.43
CA ILE A 13 0.69 -1.75 -6.36
C ILE A 13 1.76 -0.79 -6.86
N ALA A 14 2.79 -1.32 -7.54
CA ALA A 14 3.88 -0.54 -8.11
C ALA A 14 3.39 0.44 -9.18
N LYS A 15 2.30 0.12 -9.88
CA LYS A 15 1.62 1.06 -10.77
C LYS A 15 0.82 2.09 -9.96
N THR A 16 -0.06 1.62 -9.09
CA THR A 16 -1.13 2.44 -8.52
C THR A 16 -0.65 3.37 -7.42
N TYR A 17 0.13 2.85 -6.47
CA TYR A 17 0.51 3.62 -5.29
C TYR A 17 1.39 4.84 -5.63
N PRO A 18 2.49 4.72 -6.40
CA PRO A 18 3.31 5.88 -6.75
C PRO A 18 2.57 6.91 -7.59
N THR A 19 1.60 6.44 -8.38
CA THR A 19 0.80 7.30 -9.24
C THR A 19 -0.18 8.17 -8.44
N GLU A 20 -0.94 7.56 -7.53
CA GLU A 20 -1.90 8.30 -6.70
C GLU A 20 -1.18 9.14 -5.63
N LYS A 21 -0.18 8.57 -4.94
CA LYS A 21 0.61 9.30 -3.93
C LYS A 21 1.59 10.30 -4.52
N GLY A 22 2.08 10.07 -5.73
CA GLY A 22 2.87 11.04 -6.46
C GLY A 22 2.06 12.30 -6.76
N ARG A 23 0.78 12.14 -7.13
CA ARG A 23 -0.13 13.29 -7.33
C ARG A 23 -0.29 14.10 -6.04
N GLU A 24 -0.52 13.43 -4.90
CA GLU A 24 -0.56 14.09 -3.58
C GLU A 24 0.76 14.80 -3.26
N ALA A 25 1.91 14.18 -3.56
CA ALA A 25 3.22 14.77 -3.31
C ALA A 25 3.48 16.04 -4.15
N VAL A 26 3.10 16.02 -5.43
CA VAL A 26 3.20 17.19 -6.31
C VAL A 26 2.27 18.31 -5.86
N ASP A 27 1.04 17.98 -5.46
CA ASP A 27 0.06 18.93 -4.95
C ASP A 27 0.56 19.60 -3.66
N ASN A 28 1.10 18.82 -2.72
CA ASN A 28 1.74 19.35 -1.51
C ASN A 28 2.94 20.24 -1.85
N GLY A 29 3.74 19.88 -2.86
CA GLY A 29 4.84 20.71 -3.35
C GLY A 29 4.35 22.07 -3.84
N LEU A 30 3.26 22.10 -4.61
CA LEU A 30 2.63 23.34 -5.05
C LEU A 30 2.16 24.17 -3.84
N GLN A 31 1.53 23.53 -2.86
CA GLN A 31 1.04 24.18 -1.64
C GLN A 31 2.16 24.87 -0.84
N VAL A 32 3.38 24.31 -0.80
CA VAL A 32 4.55 24.92 -0.13
C VAL A 32 4.90 26.29 -0.73
N LEU A 33 4.70 26.47 -2.04
CA LEU A 33 4.98 27.74 -2.73
C LEU A 33 3.78 28.72 -2.71
N GLY A 34 2.62 28.30 -2.21
CA GLY A 34 1.38 29.09 -2.25
C GLY A 34 0.99 29.49 -3.68
N GLY A 35 0.49 30.72 -3.86
CA GLY A 35 0.04 31.21 -5.17
C GLY A 35 1.12 31.20 -6.26
N TYR A 36 2.40 31.41 -5.88
CA TYR A 36 3.52 31.33 -6.82
C TYR A 36 3.73 29.94 -7.39
N GLY A 37 3.38 28.88 -6.64
CA GLY A 37 3.43 27.50 -7.14
C GLY A 37 2.50 27.26 -8.34
N TYR A 38 1.50 28.12 -8.52
CA TYR A 38 0.56 28.08 -9.64
C TYR A 38 1.02 28.91 -10.86
N CYS A 39 2.08 29.71 -10.70
CA CYS A 39 2.69 30.47 -11.80
C CYS A 39 3.61 29.57 -12.63
N SER A 40 3.77 29.88 -13.92
CA SER A 40 4.64 29.13 -14.83
C SER A 40 6.13 29.24 -14.53
N ASP A 41 6.52 30.18 -13.67
CA ASP A 41 7.89 30.37 -13.18
C ASP A 41 8.38 29.17 -12.35
N PHE A 42 7.47 28.37 -11.79
CA PHE A 42 7.77 27.16 -11.05
C PHE A 42 7.21 25.92 -11.77
N VAL A 43 7.99 24.83 -11.75
CA VAL A 43 7.67 23.61 -12.51
C VAL A 43 6.49 22.80 -11.93
N LEU A 44 6.12 23.03 -10.67
CA LEU A 44 5.14 22.20 -9.95
C LEU A 44 3.75 22.19 -10.59
N GLN A 45 3.27 23.32 -11.13
CA GLN A 45 2.01 23.33 -11.89
C GLN A 45 2.05 22.41 -13.12
N GLN A 46 3.21 22.29 -13.77
CA GLN A 46 3.37 21.39 -14.90
C GLN A 46 3.36 19.94 -14.42
N TYR A 47 4.11 19.63 -13.36
CA TYR A 47 4.09 18.28 -12.78
C TYR A 47 2.70 17.86 -12.35
N LEU A 48 1.86 18.78 -11.83
CA LEU A 48 0.49 18.47 -11.41
C LEU A 48 -0.39 18.03 -12.60
N ARG A 49 -0.17 18.62 -13.78
CA ARG A 49 -0.83 18.20 -15.03
C ARG A 49 -0.26 16.89 -15.55
N ASP A 50 1.06 16.79 -15.62
CA ASP A 50 1.76 15.67 -16.26
C ASP A 50 1.58 14.37 -15.46
N ILE A 51 1.53 14.44 -14.13
CA ILE A 51 1.35 13.25 -13.28
C ILE A 51 -0.07 12.64 -13.39
N ARG A 52 -1.05 13.40 -13.87
CA ARG A 52 -2.45 12.94 -13.90
C ARG A 52 -2.65 11.74 -14.82
N ILE A 53 -1.93 11.69 -15.95
CA ILE A 53 -2.09 10.60 -16.93
C ILE A 53 -1.67 9.24 -16.38
N MET A 54 -0.75 9.22 -15.40
CA MET A 54 -0.19 8.02 -14.81
C MET A 54 -1.28 7.13 -14.17
N ALA A 55 -2.35 7.75 -13.65
CA ALA A 55 -3.49 7.05 -13.03
C ALA A 55 -4.47 6.45 -14.05
N ILE A 56 -4.35 6.83 -15.32
CA ILE A 56 -5.34 6.58 -16.36
C ILE A 56 -4.83 5.57 -17.37
N TYR A 57 -3.64 5.80 -17.93
CA TYR A 57 -3.06 4.89 -18.91
C TYR A 57 -2.64 3.54 -18.30
N GLU A 58 -2.42 2.53 -19.14
CA GLU A 58 -1.94 1.20 -18.73
C GLU A 58 -2.78 0.57 -17.59
N GLY A 59 -4.09 0.82 -17.62
CA GLY A 59 -5.06 0.38 -16.63
C GLY A 59 -5.28 1.41 -15.53
N THR A 60 -6.53 1.87 -15.38
CA THR A 60 -6.91 2.84 -14.35
C THR A 60 -6.68 2.30 -12.94
N THR A 61 -6.65 3.17 -11.94
CA THR A 61 -6.61 2.77 -10.52
C THR A 61 -7.67 1.71 -10.18
N GLY A 62 -8.90 1.85 -10.68
CA GLY A 62 -9.96 0.85 -10.52
C GLY A 62 -9.63 -0.50 -11.17
N ILE A 63 -9.15 -0.49 -12.42
CA ILE A 63 -8.77 -1.74 -13.12
C ILE A 63 -7.61 -2.45 -12.42
N GLN A 64 -6.59 -1.71 -11.98
CA GLN A 64 -5.46 -2.27 -11.23
C GLN A 64 -5.90 -2.82 -9.86
N SER A 65 -6.90 -2.19 -9.24
CA SER A 65 -7.49 -2.63 -7.98
C SER A 65 -8.27 -3.93 -8.14
N LEU A 66 -9.07 -4.05 -9.20
CA LEU A 66 -9.76 -5.29 -9.57
C LEU A 66 -8.78 -6.41 -9.91
N ASP A 67 -7.68 -6.09 -10.60
CA ASP A 67 -6.61 -7.06 -10.85
C ASP A 67 -5.99 -7.56 -9.55
N LEU A 68 -5.60 -6.64 -8.66
CA LEU A 68 -4.98 -6.97 -7.39
C LEU A 68 -5.87 -7.90 -6.56
N LEU A 69 -7.13 -7.51 -6.29
CA LEU A 69 -8.02 -8.28 -5.43
C LEU A 69 -8.55 -9.53 -6.12
N GLY A 70 -9.03 -9.39 -7.36
CA GLY A 70 -9.72 -10.44 -8.09
C GLY A 70 -8.80 -11.53 -8.65
N ARG A 71 -7.59 -11.16 -9.08
CA ARG A 71 -6.67 -12.09 -9.77
C ARG A 71 -5.37 -12.35 -9.02
N LYS A 72 -4.73 -11.31 -8.48
CA LYS A 72 -3.38 -11.46 -7.89
C LYS A 72 -3.40 -11.97 -6.46
N ALA A 73 -4.31 -11.49 -5.63
CA ALA A 73 -4.45 -11.93 -4.24
C ALA A 73 -4.91 -13.40 -4.12
N THR A 74 -5.68 -13.88 -5.10
CA THR A 74 -6.19 -15.25 -5.19
C THR A 74 -5.26 -16.21 -5.97
N MET A 75 -4.23 -15.69 -6.62
CA MET A 75 -3.32 -16.41 -7.50
C MET A 75 -2.63 -17.61 -6.84
N ASP A 76 -2.61 -18.74 -7.55
CA ASP A 76 -2.04 -20.02 -7.08
C ASP A 76 -2.59 -20.38 -5.69
N ASN A 77 -3.91 -20.22 -5.51
CA ASN A 77 -4.65 -20.41 -4.25
C ASN A 77 -4.13 -19.53 -3.10
N GLY A 78 -3.84 -18.26 -3.39
CA GLY A 78 -3.33 -17.30 -2.41
C GLY A 78 -1.85 -17.46 -2.07
N LYS A 79 -1.11 -18.31 -2.80
CA LYS A 79 0.31 -18.54 -2.52
C LYS A 79 1.15 -17.27 -2.63
N ALA A 80 0.79 -16.35 -3.52
CA ALA A 80 1.51 -15.08 -3.66
C ALA A 80 1.44 -14.23 -2.39
N VAL A 81 0.26 -14.11 -1.78
CA VAL A 81 0.06 -13.39 -0.51
C VAL A 81 0.80 -14.08 0.63
N GLN A 82 0.79 -15.42 0.68
CA GLN A 82 1.56 -16.17 1.66
C GLN A 82 3.06 -15.89 1.54
N LEU A 83 3.61 -15.91 0.33
CA LEU A 83 5.03 -15.62 0.09
C LEU A 83 5.39 -14.18 0.49
N LEU A 84 4.49 -13.21 0.26
CA LEU A 84 4.70 -11.83 0.70
C LEU A 84 4.72 -11.74 2.23
N ALA A 85 3.79 -12.41 2.91
CA ALA A 85 3.77 -12.47 4.37
C ALA A 85 5.05 -13.10 4.94
N GLU A 86 5.63 -14.10 4.27
CA GLU A 86 6.93 -14.69 4.63
C GLU A 86 8.11 -13.73 4.46
N GLU A 87 8.07 -12.81 3.48
CA GLU A 87 9.06 -11.72 3.37
C GLU A 87 8.91 -10.72 4.51
N MET A 88 7.67 -10.27 4.77
CA MET A 88 7.36 -9.33 5.86
C MET A 88 7.77 -9.88 7.23
N GLN A 89 7.50 -11.16 7.48
CA GLN A 89 7.87 -11.84 8.72
C GLN A 89 9.39 -11.86 8.93
N ARG A 90 10.18 -12.11 7.86
CA ARG A 90 11.65 -12.03 7.93
C ARG A 90 12.13 -10.63 8.27
N THR A 91 11.56 -9.60 7.67
CA THR A 91 11.89 -8.20 8.00
C THR A 91 11.51 -7.88 9.45
N ILE A 92 10.38 -8.38 9.96
CA ILE A 92 9.97 -8.21 11.38
C ILE A 92 10.98 -8.85 12.32
N GLU A 93 11.44 -10.07 12.02
CA GLU A 93 12.44 -10.78 12.82
C GLU A 93 13.77 -10.02 12.86
N GLN A 94 14.23 -9.53 11.71
CA GLN A 94 15.43 -8.70 11.61
C GLN A 94 15.27 -7.38 12.37
N ALA A 95 14.16 -6.67 12.20
CA ALA A 95 13.92 -5.42 12.91
C ALA A 95 13.86 -5.63 14.44
N THR A 96 13.36 -6.78 14.90
CA THR A 96 13.26 -7.11 16.32
C THR A 96 14.64 -7.29 16.99
N THR A 97 15.73 -7.46 16.24
CA THR A 97 17.08 -7.50 16.82
C THR A 97 17.55 -6.13 17.30
N PHE A 98 16.88 -5.04 16.92
CA PHE A 98 17.21 -3.69 17.33
C PHE A 98 16.11 -3.11 18.23
N ASP A 99 16.45 -2.76 19.47
CA ASP A 99 15.48 -2.28 20.48
C ASP A 99 14.63 -1.10 19.97
N GLU A 100 15.24 -0.19 19.22
CA GLU A 100 14.59 0.98 18.63
C GLU A 100 13.52 0.62 17.58
N LEU A 101 13.66 -0.52 16.89
CA LEU A 101 12.76 -0.94 15.82
C LEU A 101 11.67 -1.93 16.30
N LYS A 102 11.82 -2.53 17.48
CA LYS A 102 10.84 -3.47 18.06
C LYS A 102 9.39 -2.94 18.07
N PRO A 103 9.10 -1.68 18.45
CA PRO A 103 7.72 -1.18 18.43
C PRO A 103 7.11 -1.14 17.03
N TYR A 104 7.91 -0.83 16.01
CA TYR A 104 7.46 -0.76 14.61
C TYR A 104 7.31 -2.16 14.02
N ALA A 105 8.20 -3.09 14.37
CA ALA A 105 8.05 -4.50 14.00
C ALA A 105 6.75 -5.10 14.52
N ARG A 106 6.37 -4.81 15.78
CA ARG A 106 5.07 -5.22 16.35
C ARG A 106 3.89 -4.60 15.60
N GLN A 107 3.93 -3.30 15.34
CA GLN A 107 2.88 -2.63 14.57
C GLN A 107 2.69 -3.27 13.19
N LEU A 108 3.78 -3.57 12.47
CA LEU A 108 3.67 -4.24 11.16
C LEU A 108 3.07 -5.65 11.30
N ALA A 109 3.46 -6.42 12.30
CA ALA A 109 2.87 -7.73 12.58
C ALA A 109 1.35 -7.64 12.85
N ASP A 110 0.92 -6.63 13.61
CA ASP A 110 -0.50 -6.37 13.87
C ASP A 110 -1.26 -6.03 12.59
N LYS A 111 -0.67 -5.20 11.71
CA LYS A 111 -1.25 -4.87 10.40
C LYS A 111 -1.29 -6.06 9.43
N MET A 112 -0.30 -6.96 9.48
CA MET A 112 -0.37 -8.23 8.77
C MET A 112 -1.56 -9.07 9.27
N GLY A 113 -1.74 -9.17 10.58
CA GLY A 113 -2.89 -9.86 11.18
C GLY A 113 -4.23 -9.24 10.77
N LEU A 114 -4.32 -7.91 10.73
CA LEU A 114 -5.50 -7.20 10.22
C LEU A 114 -5.77 -7.52 8.74
N SER A 115 -4.72 -7.51 7.90
CA SER A 115 -4.85 -7.83 6.48
C SER A 115 -5.33 -9.26 6.23
N GLN A 116 -4.88 -10.22 7.03
CA GLN A 116 -5.38 -11.60 6.97
C GLN A 116 -6.88 -11.68 7.29
N LYS A 117 -7.35 -10.92 8.30
CA LYS A 117 -8.78 -10.86 8.65
C LYS A 117 -9.62 -10.26 7.52
N VAL A 118 -9.15 -9.14 6.94
CA VAL A 118 -9.81 -8.47 5.80
C VAL A 118 -9.88 -9.42 4.59
N LEU A 119 -8.76 -10.04 4.21
CA LEU A 119 -8.74 -10.97 3.08
C LEU A 119 -9.67 -12.17 3.32
N LYS A 120 -9.67 -12.75 4.52
CA LYS A 120 -10.58 -13.86 4.85
C LYS A 120 -12.04 -13.46 4.73
N PHE A 121 -12.40 -12.26 5.18
CA PHE A 121 -13.76 -11.73 5.07
C PHE A 121 -14.16 -11.58 3.60
N LEU A 122 -13.35 -10.88 2.79
CA LEU A 122 -13.62 -10.66 1.37
C LEU A 122 -13.71 -11.98 0.57
N LEU A 123 -12.78 -12.90 0.80
CA LEU A 123 -12.77 -14.21 0.14
C LEU A 123 -13.99 -15.07 0.46
N SER A 124 -14.68 -14.81 1.58
CA SER A 124 -15.91 -15.53 1.92
C SER A 124 -17.04 -15.26 0.93
N PHE A 125 -17.09 -14.07 0.33
CA PHE A 125 -18.07 -13.73 -0.73
C PHE A 125 -17.72 -14.45 -2.03
N ALA A 126 -16.44 -14.46 -2.43
CA ALA A 126 -16.00 -15.20 -3.61
C ALA A 126 -16.30 -16.70 -3.50
N ALA A 127 -16.15 -17.29 -2.31
CA ALA A 127 -16.48 -18.69 -2.07
C ALA A 127 -17.98 -19.01 -2.20
N LYS A 128 -18.86 -18.02 -1.99
CA LYS A 128 -20.32 -18.12 -2.21
C LYS A 128 -20.74 -17.80 -3.64
N GLY A 129 -19.80 -17.40 -4.51
CA GLY A 129 -20.09 -16.93 -5.87
C GLY A 129 -20.52 -15.47 -5.96
N GLU A 130 -20.48 -14.72 -4.85
CA GLU A 130 -20.84 -13.31 -4.76
C GLU A 130 -19.67 -12.42 -5.25
N TYR A 131 -19.24 -12.60 -6.50
CA TYR A 131 -18.05 -11.95 -7.04
C TYR A 131 -18.17 -10.43 -7.15
N GLU A 132 -19.37 -9.91 -7.42
CA GLU A 132 -19.60 -8.46 -7.41
C GLU A 132 -19.37 -7.87 -6.02
N ARG A 133 -19.90 -8.52 -4.97
CA ARG A 133 -19.66 -8.12 -3.58
C ARG A 133 -18.19 -8.17 -3.21
N PHE A 134 -17.51 -9.24 -3.62
CA PHE A 134 -16.08 -9.41 -3.41
C PHE A 134 -15.25 -8.28 -4.01
N LEU A 135 -15.65 -7.76 -5.18
CA LEU A 135 -14.88 -6.78 -5.95
C LEU A 135 -15.34 -5.33 -5.79
N ALA A 136 -16.51 -5.09 -5.19
CA ALA A 136 -17.12 -3.77 -5.06
C ALA A 136 -16.19 -2.72 -4.41
N ASP A 137 -15.41 -3.13 -3.42
CA ASP A 137 -14.51 -2.25 -2.66
C ASP A 137 -13.03 -2.44 -3.05
N ALA A 138 -12.75 -2.95 -4.27
CA ALA A 138 -11.38 -3.27 -4.69
C ALA A 138 -10.42 -2.06 -4.58
N THR A 139 -10.89 -0.84 -4.89
CA THR A 139 -10.07 0.38 -4.77
C THR A 139 -9.70 0.70 -3.32
N VAL A 140 -10.62 0.47 -2.38
CA VAL A 140 -10.35 0.62 -0.94
C VAL A 140 -9.34 -0.45 -0.50
N PHE A 141 -9.46 -1.66 -1.03
CA PHE A 141 -8.51 -2.74 -0.77
C PHE A 141 -7.11 -2.43 -1.32
N MET A 142 -7.02 -1.81 -2.49
CA MET A 142 -5.75 -1.36 -3.07
C MET A 142 -5.03 -0.37 -2.16
N ASP A 143 -5.71 0.63 -1.61
CA ASP A 143 -5.09 1.58 -0.66
C ASP A 143 -4.66 0.88 0.64
N PHE A 144 -5.54 0.05 1.19
CA PHE A 144 -5.28 -0.72 2.41
C PHE A 144 -4.06 -1.63 2.27
N PHE A 145 -4.01 -2.42 1.19
CA PHE A 145 -2.95 -3.41 0.98
C PHE A 145 -1.64 -2.77 0.53
N SER A 146 -1.70 -1.70 -0.27
CA SER A 146 -0.50 -0.93 -0.63
C SER A 146 0.14 -0.29 0.61
N THR A 147 -0.66 0.26 1.51
CA THR A 147 -0.15 0.84 2.77
C THR A 147 0.60 -0.18 3.61
N LEU A 148 0.12 -1.43 3.67
CA LEU A 148 0.84 -2.53 4.32
C LEU A 148 2.18 -2.84 3.65
N VAL A 149 2.19 -2.94 2.31
CA VAL A 149 3.40 -3.21 1.53
C VAL A 149 4.44 -2.11 1.72
N LEU A 150 4.05 -0.84 1.68
CA LEU A 150 4.96 0.27 1.90
C LEU A 150 5.44 0.34 3.36
N GLY A 151 4.59 0.00 4.33
CA GLY A 151 5.00 -0.13 5.73
C GLY A 151 6.10 -1.19 5.92
N TRP A 152 5.97 -2.33 5.23
CA TRP A 152 7.01 -3.35 5.18
C TRP A 152 8.31 -2.83 4.56
N LEU A 153 8.26 -2.21 3.39
CA LEU A 153 9.44 -1.68 2.71
C LEU A 153 10.17 -0.62 3.55
N TRP A 154 9.43 0.24 4.26
CA TRP A 154 10.02 1.22 5.18
C TRP A 154 10.69 0.56 6.37
N LEU A 155 10.10 -0.49 6.96
CA LEU A 155 10.72 -1.22 8.04
C LEU A 155 11.98 -1.97 7.57
N ASP A 156 11.95 -2.53 6.36
CA ASP A 156 13.08 -3.23 5.75
C ASP A 156 14.28 -2.30 5.56
N MET A 157 14.04 -1.13 4.95
CA MET A 157 15.06 -0.09 4.81
C MET A 157 15.58 0.39 6.16
N ALA A 158 14.72 0.54 7.18
CA ALA A 158 15.13 0.97 8.51
C ALA A 158 15.98 -0.10 9.23
N ALA A 159 15.65 -1.38 9.08
CA ALA A 159 16.42 -2.49 9.64
C ALA A 159 17.82 -2.58 9.01
N VAL A 160 17.91 -2.44 7.68
CA VAL A 160 19.20 -2.33 6.97
C VAL A 160 19.96 -1.11 7.45
N ALA A 161 19.34 0.07 7.48
CA ALA A 161 19.98 1.30 7.93
C ALA A 161 20.55 1.19 9.35
N LYS A 162 19.80 0.58 10.26
CA LYS A 162 20.26 0.37 11.64
C LYS A 162 21.43 -0.61 11.71
N ARG A 163 21.41 -1.69 10.93
CA ARG A 163 22.51 -2.64 10.83
C ARG A 163 23.80 -1.98 10.35
N GLU A 164 23.72 -1.18 9.27
CA GLU A 164 24.88 -0.49 8.73
C GLU A 164 25.48 0.49 9.75
N LEU A 165 24.63 1.28 10.43
CA LEU A 165 25.05 2.18 11.51
C LEU A 165 25.77 1.45 12.66
N VAL A 166 25.26 0.28 13.08
CA VAL A 166 25.87 -0.51 14.15
C VAL A 166 27.20 -1.13 13.70
N SER A 167 27.29 -1.56 12.43
CA SER A 167 28.49 -2.18 11.89
C SER A 167 29.66 -1.20 11.72
N GLY A 168 29.36 0.10 11.53
CA GLY A 168 30.34 1.13 11.24
C GLY A 168 30.96 1.07 9.85
N ASN A 169 30.67 0.06 9.03
CA ASN A 169 31.16 -0.09 7.66
C ASN A 169 30.16 0.47 6.64
N THR A 170 29.93 1.77 6.71
CA THR A 170 28.83 2.41 5.99
C THR A 170 29.21 2.93 4.61
N ALA A 171 28.43 2.57 3.58
CA ALA A 171 28.59 3.13 2.23
C ALA A 171 28.16 4.62 2.09
N TYR A 172 27.39 5.14 3.05
CA TYR A 172 26.84 6.49 3.08
C TYR A 172 27.07 7.12 4.46
N THR A 173 26.77 8.41 4.62
CA THR A 173 26.91 9.11 5.91
C THR A 173 25.95 8.56 6.97
N PRO A 174 26.27 8.67 8.28
CA PRO A 174 25.34 8.32 9.35
C PRO A 174 23.97 9.02 9.21
N ASP A 175 23.97 10.32 8.89
CA ASP A 175 22.77 11.14 8.68
C ASP A 175 21.82 10.54 7.62
N PHE A 176 22.37 9.94 6.55
CA PHE A 176 21.55 9.29 5.52
C PHE A 176 20.76 8.11 6.12
N TYR A 177 21.42 7.25 6.88
CA TYR A 177 20.76 6.09 7.51
C TYR A 177 19.77 6.51 8.59
N GLU A 178 20.12 7.50 9.41
CA GLU A 178 19.22 8.09 10.40
C GLU A 178 17.97 8.69 9.73
N SER A 179 18.13 9.34 8.57
CA SER A 179 17.00 9.87 7.80
C SER A 179 16.06 8.77 7.30
N LYS A 180 16.57 7.58 6.93
CA LYS A 180 15.74 6.43 6.54
C LYS A 180 14.93 5.90 7.71
N ILE A 181 15.54 5.80 8.88
CA ILE A 181 14.83 5.43 10.12
C ILE A 181 13.77 6.49 10.44
N HIS A 182 14.09 7.77 10.33
CA HIS A 182 13.14 8.85 10.59
C HIS A 182 11.95 8.86 9.61
N ALA A 183 12.19 8.65 8.32
CA ALA A 183 11.14 8.54 7.31
C ALA A 183 10.20 7.35 7.58
N MET A 184 10.75 6.20 7.99
CA MET A 184 9.95 5.07 8.45
C MET A 184 9.08 5.46 9.65
N ARG A 185 9.62 6.15 10.66
CA ARG A 185 8.85 6.61 11.82
C ARG A 185 7.68 7.51 11.41
N PHE A 186 7.91 8.41 10.46
CA PHE A 186 6.85 9.24 9.90
C PHE A 186 5.76 8.37 9.26
N PHE A 187 6.13 7.42 8.40
CA PHE A 187 5.18 6.54 7.74
C PHE A 187 4.34 5.73 8.75
N PHE A 188 4.99 5.14 9.76
CA PHE A 188 4.30 4.37 10.80
C PHE A 188 3.38 5.24 11.69
N LYS A 189 3.70 6.52 11.85
CA LYS A 189 2.89 7.45 12.64
C LYS A 189 1.71 8.05 11.87
N TYR A 190 1.89 8.38 10.59
CA TYR A 190 0.92 9.19 9.83
C TYR A 190 0.20 8.41 8.72
N GLU A 191 0.84 7.40 8.13
CA GLU A 191 0.30 6.67 6.99
C GLU A 191 -0.27 5.31 7.41
N LEU A 192 0.51 4.51 8.16
CA LEU A 192 0.12 3.16 8.56
C LEU A 192 -1.20 3.08 9.36
N PRO A 193 -1.54 4.05 10.25
CA PRO A 193 -2.81 4.03 10.97
C PRO A 193 -4.05 4.15 10.07
N LYS A 194 -3.93 4.71 8.84
CA LYS A 194 -5.05 4.82 7.90
C LYS A 194 -5.69 3.48 7.59
N MET A 195 -4.93 2.38 7.67
CA MET A 195 -5.45 1.02 7.54
C MET A 195 -6.60 0.71 8.53
N GLU A 196 -6.60 1.34 9.72
CA GLU A 196 -7.66 1.16 10.72
C GLU A 196 -8.97 1.83 10.32
N GLY A 197 -8.91 2.87 9.48
CA GLY A 197 -10.10 3.51 8.90
C GLY A 197 -10.63 2.76 7.67
N LEU A 198 -9.73 2.15 6.88
CA LEU A 198 -10.10 1.41 5.66
C LEU A 198 -10.66 0.01 5.97
N ALA A 199 -10.15 -0.66 7.01
CA ALA A 199 -10.57 -2.02 7.35
C ALA A 199 -12.07 -2.15 7.69
N PRO A 200 -12.69 -1.26 8.49
CA PRO A 200 -14.13 -1.30 8.72
C PRO A 200 -14.96 -1.19 7.45
N THR A 201 -14.57 -0.36 6.49
CA THR A 201 -15.24 -0.28 5.18
C THR A 201 -15.16 -1.61 4.45
N LEU A 202 -13.97 -2.21 4.37
CA LEU A 202 -13.75 -3.51 3.71
C LEU A 202 -14.44 -4.69 4.42
N MET A 203 -14.69 -4.55 5.72
CA MET A 203 -15.32 -5.57 6.56
C MET A 203 -16.80 -5.30 6.85
N SER A 204 -17.40 -4.29 6.21
CA SER A 204 -18.82 -3.99 6.35
C SER A 204 -19.66 -5.05 5.64
N GLU A 205 -20.80 -5.42 6.22
CA GLU A 205 -21.80 -6.25 5.53
C GLU A 205 -22.71 -5.42 4.61
N GLU A 206 -22.73 -4.09 4.79
CA GLU A 206 -23.55 -3.19 3.96
C GLU A 206 -23.07 -3.17 2.51
N VAL A 207 -24.02 -3.19 1.58
CA VAL A 207 -23.79 -3.16 0.13
C VAL A 207 -24.46 -1.92 -0.45
N LEU A 208 -23.67 -0.92 -0.83
CA LEU A 208 -24.18 0.37 -1.32
C LEU A 208 -23.91 0.62 -2.81
N THR A 209 -22.92 -0.06 -3.38
CA THR A 209 -22.39 0.22 -4.71
C THR A 209 -22.72 -0.86 -5.74
N ILE A 210 -23.51 -1.87 -5.35
CA ILE A 210 -24.07 -2.88 -6.25
C ILE A 210 -25.53 -2.50 -6.48
N LEU A 211 -25.88 -2.24 -7.73
CA LEU A 211 -27.25 -1.91 -8.10
C LEU A 211 -28.07 -3.19 -8.16
N GLU A 212 -29.09 -3.30 -7.32
CA GLU A 212 -30.16 -4.24 -7.55
C GLU A 212 -30.98 -3.70 -8.73
N GLU A 213 -31.20 -4.51 -9.78
CA GLU A 213 -32.17 -4.20 -10.81
C GLU A 213 -33.54 -4.09 -10.15
N LYS A 214 -33.98 -2.87 -9.85
CA LYS A 214 -35.38 -2.63 -9.52
C LYS A 214 -36.18 -2.93 -10.78
N GLU A 215 -37.02 -3.95 -10.74
CA GLU A 215 -38.09 -4.12 -11.72
C GLU A 215 -38.85 -2.80 -11.80
N VAL A 216 -38.62 -2.04 -12.88
CA VAL A 216 -39.43 -0.88 -13.19
C VAL A 216 -40.75 -1.46 -13.67
N ILE A 217 -41.75 -1.53 -12.78
CA ILE A 217 -43.11 -1.88 -13.16
C ILE A 217 -43.56 -0.79 -14.15
N ALA A 218 -43.62 -1.16 -15.44
CA ALA A 218 -44.12 -0.33 -16.52
C ALA A 218 -45.65 -0.23 -16.49
#